data_AF-A0A7Y5H133-F1
#
_entry.id   AF-A0A7Y5H133-F1
#
_cell.length_a   1.000
_cell.length_b   1.000
_cell.length_c   1.000
_cell.angle_alpha   90.00
_cell.angle_beta   90.00
_cell.angle_gamma   90.00
#
_symmetry.space_group_name_H-M   'P 1'
#
loop_
_entity.id
_entity.type
_entity.pdbx_description
1 polymer ?
#
loop_
_entity_poly.entity_id
_entity_poly.type
_entity_poly.pdbx_seq_one_letter_code
_entity_poly.pdbx_strand_id
1 'polypeptide(L)'
;MLTFLKILFSVIFAGMIAVVVTTSYESNLFTLIATWDPANSMAPWFSATLWDFYANVVFIFVWVAYKENNVLRSIVWLILLVTLGSIATALYALIQLFKLQTGQTIRDFFTAQNAA
;
A
#
# COMPACT_ATOMS: atom_id res chain seq x y z
N MET A 1 7.11 21.26 -3.31
CA MET A 1 7.33 19.83 -3.63
C MET A 1 6.72 18.89 -2.60
N LEU A 2 7.06 19.00 -1.30
CA LEU A 2 6.45 18.15 -0.25
C LEU A 2 4.93 18.31 -0.14
N THR A 3 4.41 19.54 -0.20
CA THR A 3 2.95 19.80 -0.16
C THR A 3 2.21 19.12 -1.30
N PHE A 4 2.82 19.10 -2.50
CA PHE A 4 2.26 18.38 -3.65
C PHE A 4 2.20 16.87 -3.38
N LEU A 5 3.26 16.26 -2.86
CA LEU A 5 3.25 14.83 -2.49
C LEU A 5 2.17 14.52 -1.44
N LYS A 6 2.03 15.37 -0.41
CA LYS A 6 0.98 15.19 0.62
C LYS A 6 -0.42 15.18 -0.01
N ILE A 7 -0.69 16.13 -0.90
CA ILE A 7 -1.98 16.19 -1.61
C ILE A 7 -2.16 14.97 -2.50
N LEU A 8 -1.16 14.61 -3.29
CA LEU A 8 -1.20 13.47 -4.22
C LEU A 8 -1.50 12.16 -3.47
N PHE A 9 -0.71 11.84 -2.44
CA PHE A 9 -0.91 10.60 -1.68
C PHE A 9 -2.24 10.59 -0.93
N SER A 10 -2.72 11.74 -0.42
CA SER A 10 -4.04 11.84 0.21
C SER A 10 -5.18 11.59 -0.78
N VAL A 11 -5.09 12.12 -1.99
CA VAL A 11 -6.09 11.89 -3.05
C VAL A 11 -6.09 10.42 -3.46
N ILE A 12 -4.91 9.82 -3.67
CA ILE A 12 -4.80 8.38 -3.98
C ILE A 12 -5.37 7.53 -2.85
N PHE A 13 -5.03 7.84 -1.59
CA PHE A 13 -5.53 7.12 -0.43
C PHE A 13 -7.06 7.18 -0.33
N ALA A 14 -7.65 8.36 -0.45
CA ALA A 14 -9.10 8.54 -0.44
C ALA A 14 -9.77 7.84 -1.63
N GLY A 15 -9.19 7.93 -2.82
CA GLY A 15 -9.68 7.25 -4.03
C GLY A 15 -9.71 5.73 -3.88
N MET A 16 -8.63 5.15 -3.35
CA MET A 16 -8.56 3.70 -3.11
C MET A 16 -9.59 3.23 -2.08
N ILE A 17 -9.80 4.00 -0.99
CA ILE A 17 -10.87 3.70 -0.03
C ILE A 17 -12.23 3.74 -0.72
N ALA A 18 -12.50 4.77 -1.52
CA ALA A 18 -13.78 4.90 -2.22
C ALA A 18 -14.02 3.71 -3.17
N VAL A 19 -13.02 3.30 -3.94
CA VAL A 19 -13.11 2.12 -4.81
C VAL A 19 -13.38 0.86 -4.00
N VAL A 20 -12.60 0.59 -2.95
CA VAL A 20 -12.79 -0.61 -2.12
C VAL A 20 -14.18 -0.66 -1.49
N VAL A 21 -14.66 0.47 -0.95
CA VAL A 21 -15.99 0.55 -0.34
C VAL A 21 -17.09 0.34 -1.38
N THR A 22 -17.04 1.06 -2.49
CA THR A 22 -18.06 0.95 -3.55
C THR A 22 -18.09 -0.45 -4.16
N THR A 23 -16.94 -1.05 -4.46
CA THR A 23 -16.88 -2.43 -4.97
C THR A 23 -17.38 -3.45 -3.94
N SER A 24 -17.08 -3.26 -2.65
CA SER A 24 -17.54 -4.17 -1.58
C SER A 24 -19.06 -4.19 -1.42
N TYR A 25 -19.76 -3.11 -1.79
CA TYR A 25 -21.22 -3.08 -1.82
C TYR A 25 -21.81 -3.90 -2.98
N GLU A 26 -21.11 -3.99 -4.12
CA GLU A 26 -21.58 -4.74 -5.29
C GLU A 26 -21.22 -6.23 -5.21
N SER A 27 -19.98 -6.54 -4.83
CA SER A 27 -19.51 -7.91 -4.69
C SER A 27 -18.39 -7.98 -3.66
N ASN A 28 -18.45 -8.98 -2.78
CA ASN A 28 -17.40 -9.18 -1.80
C ASN A 28 -16.20 -9.89 -2.42
N LEU A 29 -15.00 -9.48 -2.03
CA LEU A 29 -13.76 -10.15 -2.45
C LEU A 29 -13.79 -11.65 -2.13
N PHE A 30 -14.37 -12.02 -0.99
CA PHE A 30 -14.49 -13.41 -0.55
C PHE A 30 -15.40 -14.24 -1.47
N THR A 31 -16.47 -13.64 -2.01
CA THR A 31 -17.32 -14.34 -2.98
C THR A 31 -16.58 -14.56 -4.29
N LEU A 32 -15.80 -13.56 -4.73
CA LEU A 32 -14.97 -13.66 -5.94
C LEU A 32 -13.92 -14.78 -5.83
N ILE A 33 -13.22 -14.87 -4.69
CA ILE A 33 -12.21 -15.91 -4.44
C ILE A 33 -12.86 -17.29 -4.31
N ALA A 34 -14.02 -17.40 -3.65
CA ALA A 34 -14.70 -18.67 -3.45
C ALA A 34 -15.27 -19.26 -4.76
N THR A 35 -15.69 -18.41 -5.68
CA THR A 35 -16.21 -18.82 -7.00
C THR A 35 -15.15 -18.74 -8.10
N TRP A 36 -13.88 -18.56 -7.74
CA TRP A 36 -12.81 -18.44 -8.72
C TRP A 36 -12.58 -19.78 -9.42
N ASP A 37 -12.93 -19.82 -10.71
CA ASP A 37 -12.67 -20.95 -11.59
C ASP A 37 -11.57 -20.57 -12.60
N PRO A 38 -10.36 -21.16 -12.49
CA PRO A 38 -9.28 -20.95 -13.45
C PRO A 38 -9.63 -21.36 -14.88
N ALA A 39 -10.61 -22.26 -15.08
CA ALA A 39 -11.00 -22.79 -16.38
C ALA A 39 -12.03 -21.89 -17.11
N ASN A 40 -12.86 -21.15 -16.36
CA ASN A 40 -13.90 -20.27 -16.92
C ASN A 40 -13.49 -18.78 -16.82
N SER A 41 -12.39 -18.45 -17.49
CA SER A 41 -12.18 -17.19 -18.22
C SER A 41 -12.66 -15.88 -17.56
N MET A 42 -12.15 -15.54 -16.38
CA MET A 42 -11.96 -14.13 -15.98
C MET A 42 -10.46 -13.81 -16.04
N ALA A 43 -10.00 -13.75 -17.29
CA ALA A 43 -8.74 -13.22 -17.81
C ALA A 43 -7.43 -13.74 -17.16
N PRO A 44 -6.61 -14.53 -17.88
CA PRO A 44 -5.22 -14.83 -17.47
C PRO A 44 -4.43 -13.60 -16.98
N TRP A 45 -4.76 -12.43 -17.53
CA TRP A 45 -4.26 -11.14 -17.09
C TRP A 45 -4.61 -10.77 -15.65
N PHE A 46 -5.78 -11.12 -15.13
CA PHE A 46 -6.14 -10.90 -13.73
C PHE A 46 -5.16 -11.61 -12.78
N SER A 47 -4.84 -12.87 -13.07
CA SER A 47 -3.82 -13.61 -12.32
C SER A 47 -2.44 -12.98 -12.46
N ALA A 48 -2.05 -12.59 -13.68
CA ALA A 48 -0.77 -11.92 -13.90
C ALA A 48 -0.66 -10.58 -13.14
N THR A 49 -1.71 -9.76 -13.12
CA THR A 49 -1.75 -8.50 -12.36
C THR A 49 -1.75 -8.73 -10.86
N LEU A 50 -2.34 -9.84 -10.39
CA LEU A 50 -2.32 -10.19 -8.97
C LEU A 50 -0.89 -10.59 -8.54
N TRP A 51 -0.21 -11.38 -9.36
CA TRP A 51 1.20 -11.72 -9.15
C TRP A 51 2.10 -10.48 -9.16
N ASP A 52 1.94 -9.61 -10.16
CA ASP A 52 2.67 -8.34 -10.23
C ASP A 52 2.42 -7.47 -8.99
N PHE A 53 1.16 -7.37 -8.56
CA PHE A 53 0.79 -6.62 -7.36
C PHE A 53 1.48 -7.14 -6.10
N TYR A 54 1.48 -8.45 -5.85
CA TYR A 54 2.14 -9.01 -4.67
C TYR A 54 3.66 -8.94 -4.76
N ALA A 55 4.25 -9.07 -5.95
CA ALA A 55 5.68 -8.81 -6.13
C ALA A 55 6.04 -7.36 -5.78
N ASN A 56 5.23 -6.39 -6.22
CA ASN A 56 5.37 -4.98 -5.84
C ASN A 56 5.23 -4.76 -4.33
N VAL A 57 4.28 -5.43 -3.67
CA VAL A 57 4.12 -5.40 -2.21
C VAL A 57 5.39 -5.88 -1.49
N VAL A 58 6.07 -6.90 -1.99
CA VAL A 58 7.35 -7.38 -1.41
C VAL A 58 8.43 -6.30 -1.47
N PHE A 59 8.62 -5.64 -2.62
CA PHE A 59 9.61 -4.57 -2.74
C PHE A 59 9.31 -3.38 -1.82
N ILE A 60 8.03 -2.99 -1.74
CA ILE A 60 7.57 -1.94 -0.82
C ILE A 60 7.82 -2.37 0.63
N PHE A 61 7.50 -3.61 0.98
CA PHE A 61 7.72 -4.12 2.33
C PHE A 61 9.21 -4.11 2.70
N VAL A 62 10.12 -4.51 1.81
CA VAL A 62 11.57 -4.44 2.08
C VAL A 62 12.00 -3.01 2.37
N TRP A 63 11.48 -2.02 1.63
CA TRP A 63 11.75 -0.60 1.89
C TRP A 63 11.16 -0.12 3.24
N VAL A 64 9.94 -0.54 3.57
CA VAL A 64 9.31 -0.23 4.86
C VAL A 64 10.06 -0.88 6.02
N ALA A 65 10.46 -2.14 5.88
CA ALA A 65 11.25 -2.87 6.87
C ALA A 65 12.64 -2.26 7.06
N TYR A 66 13.26 -1.74 6.01
CA TYR A 66 14.51 -0.98 6.12
C TYR A 66 14.33 0.34 6.88
N LYS A 67 13.19 1.01 6.73
CA LYS A 67 12.88 2.26 7.44
C LYS A 67 12.43 2.05 8.88
N GLU A 68 11.76 0.94 9.19
CA GLU A 68 11.33 0.62 10.55
C GLU A 68 12.45 -0.04 11.34
N ASN A 69 12.98 0.66 12.34
CA ASN A 69 14.00 0.10 13.23
C ASN A 69 13.41 -0.92 14.23
N ASN A 70 12.08 -1.00 14.34
CA ASN A 70 11.37 -1.91 15.23
C ASN A 70 10.68 -3.04 14.44
N VAL A 71 11.12 -4.28 14.72
CA VAL A 71 10.62 -5.50 14.06
C VAL A 71 9.10 -5.67 14.25
N LEU A 72 8.53 -5.32 15.41
CA LEU A 72 7.08 -5.43 15.63
C LEU A 72 6.30 -4.48 14.71
N ARG A 73 6.78 -3.25 14.51
CA ARG A 73 6.16 -2.29 13.59
C ARG A 73 6.28 -2.76 12.15
N SER A 74 7.43 -3.32 11.78
CA SER A 74 7.62 -3.93 10.46
C SER A 74 6.61 -5.06 10.21
N ILE A 75 6.40 -5.97 11.18
CA ILE A 75 5.40 -7.05 11.07
C ILE A 75 3.98 -6.49 10.93
N VAL A 76 3.62 -5.46 11.72
CA VAL A 76 2.31 -4.80 11.57
C VAL A 76 2.14 -4.23 10.17
N TRP A 77 3.16 -3.56 9.63
CA TRP A 77 3.13 -3.04 8.27
C TRP A 77 3.07 -4.13 7.21
N LEU A 78 3.74 -5.27 7.42
CA LEU A 78 3.61 -6.44 6.53
C LEU A 78 2.15 -6.89 6.44
N ILE A 79 1.49 -7.07 7.58
CA ILE A 79 0.09 -7.50 7.63
C ILE A 79 -0.79 -6.47 6.92
N LEU A 80 -0.59 -5.18 7.18
CA LEU A 80 -1.35 -4.12 6.53
C LEU A 80 -1.09 -4.06 5.01
N LEU A 81 0.15 -4.25 4.55
CA LEU A 81 0.47 -4.23 3.12
C LEU A 81 -0.11 -5.43 2.38
N VAL A 82 -0.11 -6.63 2.98
CA VAL A 82 -0.71 -7.82 2.37
C VAL A 82 -2.24 -7.75 2.33
N THR A 83 -2.86 -7.14 3.35
CA THR A 83 -4.33 -7.07 3.47
C THR A 83 -4.95 -5.86 2.77
N LEU A 84 -4.36 -4.67 2.93
CA LEU A 84 -4.87 -3.40 2.40
C LEU A 84 -4.11 -2.93 1.14
N GLY A 85 -2.92 -3.46 0.87
CA GLY A 85 -2.22 -3.19 -0.38
C GLY A 85 -1.78 -1.74 -0.55
N SER A 86 -2.24 -1.12 -1.64
CA SER A 86 -1.92 0.27 -1.98
C SER A 86 -2.46 1.28 -0.95
N ILE A 87 -3.53 0.96 -0.21
CA ILE A 87 -4.05 1.82 0.86
C ILE A 87 -3.02 1.91 2.00
N ALA A 88 -2.44 0.77 2.41
CA ALA A 88 -1.41 0.74 3.43
C ALA A 88 -0.12 1.44 2.95
N THR A 89 0.24 1.27 1.68
CA THR A 89 1.41 1.96 1.09
C THR A 89 1.23 3.48 1.11
N ALA A 90 0.07 3.99 0.68
CA ALA A 90 -0.22 5.41 0.69
C ALA A 90 -0.31 5.97 2.11
N LEU A 91 -0.88 5.21 3.05
CA LEU A 91 -0.91 5.58 4.47
C LEU A 91 0.51 5.68 5.05
N TYR A 92 1.37 4.69 4.78
CA TYR A 92 2.76 4.71 5.23
C TYR A 92 3.50 5.93 4.70
N ALA A 93 3.38 6.19 3.38
CA ALA A 93 3.98 7.35 2.74
C ALA A 93 3.49 8.66 3.39
N LEU A 94 2.18 8.81 3.61
CA LEU A 94 1.61 9.97 4.29
C LEU A 94 2.17 10.15 5.70
N ILE A 95 2.21 9.09 6.50
CA ILE A 95 2.79 9.12 7.86
C ILE A 95 4.23 9.61 7.80
N GLN A 96 5.05 9.08 6.88
CA GLN A 96 6.43 9.52 6.73
C GLN A 96 6.53 10.98 6.29
N LEU A 97 5.67 11.42 5.37
CA LEU A 97 5.62 12.80 4.89
C LEU A 97 5.18 13.80 5.96
N PHE A 98 4.31 13.40 6.89
CA PHE A 98 3.91 14.23 8.03
C PHE A 98 4.93 14.20 9.17
N LYS A 99 5.72 13.13 9.29
CA LYS A 99 6.84 13.04 10.26
C LYS A 99 8.07 13.87 9.87
N LEU A 100 8.26 14.21 8.59
CA LEU A 100 9.36 15.07 8.15
C LEU A 100 9.32 16.43 8.86
N GLN A 101 10.41 16.79 9.53
CA GLN A 101 10.54 18.06 10.25
C GLN A 101 10.70 19.25 9.28
N THR A 102 10.34 20.44 9.75
CA THR A 102 10.45 21.71 8.98
C THR A 102 11.90 21.98 8.61
N GLY A 103 12.28 21.72 7.35
CA GLY A 103 13.64 21.87 6.82
C GLY A 103 14.18 20.63 6.10
N GLN A 104 13.53 19.48 6.26
CA GLN A 104 13.91 18.24 5.57
C GLN A 104 13.42 18.23 4.11
N THR A 105 14.21 17.60 3.25
CA THR A 105 14.02 17.55 1.80
C THR A 105 13.37 16.25 1.35
N ILE A 106 13.05 16.12 0.06
CA ILE A 106 12.54 14.85 -0.49
C ILE A 106 13.54 13.70 -0.36
N ARG A 107 14.84 13.98 -0.26
CA ARG A 107 15.83 12.91 -0.04
C ARG A 107 15.58 12.21 1.29
N ASP A 108 15.26 13.00 2.32
CA ASP A 108 14.97 12.48 3.66
C ASP A 108 13.68 11.65 3.66
N PHE A 109 12.72 11.95 2.79
CA PHE A 109 11.56 11.08 2.60
C PHE A 109 11.96 9.67 2.18
N PHE A 110 12.93 9.50 1.29
CA PHE A 110 13.38 8.19 0.83
C PHE A 110 14.37 7.51 1.77
N THR A 111 15.23 8.27 2.45
CA THR A 111 16.37 7.72 3.21
C THR A 111 16.18 7.72 4.73
N ALA A 112 15.34 8.59 5.30
CA ALA A 112 15.23 8.70 6.75
C ALA A 112 14.63 7.43 7.37
N GLN A 113 15.36 6.85 8.32
CA GLN A 113 14.88 5.73 9.15
C GLN A 113 14.06 6.27 10.31
N ASN A 114 13.07 5.49 10.74
CA ASN A 114 12.26 5.81 11.89
C ASN A 114 13.04 5.48 13.16
N ALA A 115 13.05 6.42 14.12
CA ALA A 115 13.62 6.16 15.45
C ALA A 115 12.91 4.94 16.09
N ALA A 116 13.70 4.09 16.73
CA ALA A 116 13.26 2.82 17.34
C ALA A 116 12.19 3.02 18.42
#